data_AF-A0A7S4V537-F1
#
_entry.id   AF-A0A7S4V537-F1
#
_cell.length_a   1.000
_cell.length_b   1.000
_cell.length_c   1.000
_cell.angle_alpha   90.00
_cell.angle_beta   90.00
_cell.angle_gamma   90.00
#
_symmetry.space_group_name_H-M   'P 1'
#
loop_
_entity.id
_entity.type
_entity.pdbx_description
1 polymer ?
#
loop_
_entity_poly.entity_id
_entity_poly.type
_entity_poly.pdbx_seq_one_letter_code
_entity_poly.pdbx_strand_id
1 'polypeptide(L)'
;AQGIAVQAQPSGVQSSRSDTRAMALLAGAWNTPLPTLLSEGDDGVCMSDSGGMQLQYDSETAAVTLSCGETTVSGRLDKSGTRIIWTNGASWVRAGDREPVFEQPDLLSEKQVNIVIDRINESINLWALTESMERSLIEPPVLQVNGMLKDCLGGIMGDDWKLALETLLDESKPPDVKIPIVQDVLGRQLRDPLVQALNGRIDLPLIGEGLEEQLLTTVVDKVLDSIVSSSVLGMEQTGFV
;
A
#
# COMPACT_ATOMS: atom_id res chain seq x y z
N ALA A 1 15.99 -39.36 -68.41
CA ALA A 1 16.20 -38.13 -67.62
C ALA A 1 14.92 -37.29 -67.67
N GLN A 2 14.09 -37.37 -66.64
CA GLN A 2 12.95 -36.49 -66.42
C GLN A 2 12.93 -36.17 -64.93
N GLY A 3 12.91 -34.87 -64.63
CA GLY A 3 13.15 -34.31 -63.30
C GLY A 3 11.96 -34.45 -62.35
N ILE A 4 12.28 -34.68 -61.08
CA ILE A 4 11.34 -34.66 -59.96
C ILE A 4 11.48 -33.29 -59.30
N ALA A 5 10.42 -32.48 -59.39
CA ALA A 5 10.30 -31.23 -58.67
C ALA A 5 9.83 -31.51 -57.23
N VAL A 6 10.64 -31.15 -56.24
CA VAL A 6 10.29 -31.20 -54.83
C VAL A 6 9.66 -29.86 -54.46
N GLN A 7 8.35 -29.86 -54.19
CA GLN A 7 7.65 -28.74 -53.57
C GLN A 7 7.89 -28.76 -52.06
N ALA A 8 8.53 -27.71 -51.54
CA ALA A 8 8.60 -27.43 -50.11
C ALA A 8 7.30 -26.75 -49.66
N GLN A 9 6.64 -27.30 -48.63
CA GLN A 9 5.55 -26.63 -47.92
C GLN A 9 6.13 -25.64 -46.88
N PRO A 10 5.64 -24.39 -46.80
CA PRO A 10 6.00 -23.51 -45.70
C PRO A 10 5.20 -23.88 -44.44
N SER A 11 5.91 -24.27 -43.39
CA SER A 11 5.38 -24.36 -42.04
C SER A 11 5.34 -22.97 -41.41
N GLY A 12 4.22 -22.62 -40.77
CA GLY A 12 4.22 -21.64 -39.68
C GLY A 12 3.33 -20.42 -39.89
N VAL A 13 2.05 -20.52 -39.48
CA VAL A 13 1.26 -19.38 -38.99
C VAL A 13 0.24 -19.92 -37.96
N GLN A 14 0.68 -20.17 -36.73
CA GLN A 14 -0.24 -20.44 -35.60
C GLN A 14 0.11 -19.66 -34.32
N SER A 15 1.04 -18.69 -34.38
CA SER A 15 1.52 -17.92 -33.21
C SER A 15 0.73 -16.65 -32.89
N SER A 16 -0.31 -16.27 -33.63
CA SER A 16 -0.85 -14.90 -33.54
C SER A 16 -2.00 -14.68 -32.53
N ARG A 17 -2.51 -15.72 -31.87
CA ARG A 17 -3.69 -15.61 -30.97
C ARG A 17 -3.37 -15.61 -29.47
N SER A 18 -2.23 -16.15 -29.04
CA SER A 18 -1.79 -16.10 -27.64
C SER A 18 -1.36 -14.70 -27.23
N ASP A 19 -0.72 -13.98 -28.14
CA ASP A 19 -0.01 -12.74 -27.84
C ASP A 19 -0.97 -11.57 -27.61
N THR A 20 -2.08 -11.52 -28.35
CA THR A 20 -3.11 -10.46 -28.21
C THR A 20 -3.74 -10.42 -26.81
N ARG A 21 -3.85 -11.58 -26.14
CA ARG A 21 -4.46 -11.65 -24.80
C ARG A 21 -3.49 -11.23 -23.70
N ALA A 22 -2.20 -11.40 -23.94
CA ALA A 22 -1.14 -10.99 -23.03
C ALA A 22 -0.93 -9.47 -23.07
N MET A 23 -1.11 -8.84 -24.23
CA MET A 23 -1.00 -7.38 -24.40
C MET A 23 -2.06 -6.58 -23.66
N ALA A 24 -3.28 -7.11 -23.59
CA ALA A 24 -4.36 -6.53 -22.78
C ALA A 24 -4.02 -6.47 -21.27
N LEU A 25 -3.02 -7.23 -20.80
CA LEU A 25 -2.56 -7.19 -19.40
C LEU A 25 -1.67 -5.97 -19.13
N LEU A 26 -0.88 -5.53 -20.12
CA LEU A 26 0.06 -4.42 -19.95
C LEU A 26 -0.54 -3.05 -20.31
N ALA A 27 -1.54 -3.00 -21.19
CA ALA A 27 -2.22 -1.76 -21.51
C ALA A 27 -2.93 -1.16 -20.28
N GLY A 28 -3.02 0.16 -20.20
CA GLY A 28 -3.67 0.89 -19.10
C GLY A 28 -2.72 1.81 -18.35
N ALA A 29 -3.26 2.46 -17.31
CA ALA A 29 -2.48 3.38 -16.50
C ALA A 29 -1.62 2.60 -15.49
N TRP A 30 -0.39 3.06 -15.28
CA TRP A 30 0.57 2.49 -14.33
C TRP A 30 1.08 3.58 -13.39
N ASN A 31 1.07 3.27 -12.10
CA ASN A 31 1.69 4.03 -11.04
C ASN A 31 3.20 3.75 -11.07
N THR A 32 3.91 4.71 -11.64
CA THR A 32 5.37 4.82 -11.62
C THR A 32 5.73 6.15 -10.93
N PRO A 33 7.01 6.50 -10.71
CA PRO A 33 7.38 7.85 -10.22
C PRO A 33 6.73 9.00 -11.02
N LEU A 34 6.41 8.75 -12.30
CA LEU A 34 5.53 9.59 -13.11
C LEU A 34 4.39 8.71 -13.67
N PRO A 35 3.13 8.95 -13.31
CA PRO A 35 2.01 8.15 -13.82
C PRO A 35 2.06 8.05 -15.35
N THR A 36 2.06 6.82 -15.86
CA THR A 36 2.26 6.55 -17.30
C THR A 36 1.08 5.77 -17.82
N LEU A 37 0.44 6.28 -18.88
CA LEU A 37 -0.60 5.57 -19.61
C LEU A 37 0.03 4.80 -20.76
N LEU A 38 -0.16 3.48 -20.77
CA LEU A 38 0.30 2.61 -21.84
C LEU A 38 -0.86 2.22 -22.74
N SER A 39 -0.74 2.45 -24.04
CA SER A 39 -1.66 1.98 -25.06
C SER A 39 -1.11 0.73 -25.75
N GLU A 40 -2.01 -0.12 -26.25
CA GLU A 40 -1.65 -1.26 -27.08
C GLU A 40 -1.10 -0.75 -28.43
N GLY A 41 0.12 -1.15 -28.76
CA GLY A 41 0.75 -0.90 -30.06
C GLY A 41 0.83 -2.17 -30.90
N ASP A 42 1.50 -2.06 -32.04
CA ASP A 42 1.70 -3.19 -32.95
C ASP A 42 2.75 -4.18 -32.41
N ASP A 43 2.71 -5.42 -32.91
CA ASP A 43 3.73 -6.46 -32.67
C ASP A 43 4.02 -6.81 -31.19
N GLY A 44 3.02 -6.66 -30.31
CA GLY A 44 3.17 -7.05 -28.91
C GLY A 44 3.98 -6.04 -28.08
N VAL A 45 3.96 -4.77 -28.48
CA VAL A 45 4.58 -3.67 -27.74
C VAL A 45 3.51 -2.69 -27.26
N CYS A 46 3.50 -2.38 -25.98
CA CYS A 46 2.72 -1.26 -25.44
C CYS A 46 3.57 0.01 -25.50
N MET A 47 2.96 1.14 -25.89
CA MET A 47 3.67 2.42 -25.94
C MET A 47 3.11 3.41 -24.92
N SER A 48 3.96 4.28 -24.39
CA SER A 48 3.47 5.43 -23.63
C SER A 48 2.74 6.42 -24.55
N ASP A 49 1.82 7.17 -23.96
CA ASP A 49 1.14 8.31 -24.58
C ASP A 49 2.08 9.34 -25.22
N SER A 50 3.25 9.54 -24.62
CA SER A 50 4.34 10.39 -25.11
C SER A 50 5.16 9.77 -26.25
N GLY A 51 4.98 8.47 -26.53
CA GLY A 51 5.71 7.71 -27.56
C GLY A 51 7.19 7.44 -27.22
N GLY A 52 7.68 7.93 -26.08
CA GLY A 52 9.09 7.79 -25.67
C GLY A 52 9.41 6.46 -24.99
N MET A 53 8.41 5.73 -24.50
CA MET A 53 8.59 4.46 -23.80
C MET A 53 7.86 3.33 -24.51
N GLN A 54 8.51 2.17 -24.57
CA GLN A 54 7.98 0.94 -25.14
C GLN A 54 8.11 -0.19 -24.14
N LEU A 55 7.04 -0.95 -23.95
CA LEU A 55 6.94 -2.05 -23.00
C LEU A 55 6.61 -3.33 -23.75
N GLN A 56 7.51 -4.30 -23.72
CA GLN A 56 7.34 -5.59 -24.40
C GLN A 56 7.15 -6.71 -23.38
N TYR A 57 6.20 -7.62 -23.65
CA TYR A 57 5.92 -8.78 -22.81
C TYR A 57 6.33 -10.08 -23.49
N ASP A 58 7.07 -10.92 -22.77
CA ASP A 58 7.30 -12.31 -23.15
C ASP A 58 6.37 -13.22 -22.35
N SER A 59 5.40 -13.82 -23.04
CA SER A 59 4.38 -14.67 -22.42
C SER A 59 4.90 -16.02 -21.94
N GLU A 60 6.03 -16.50 -22.46
CA GLU A 60 6.62 -17.79 -22.05
C GLU A 60 7.32 -17.67 -20.70
N THR A 61 7.96 -16.53 -20.45
CA THR A 61 8.79 -16.30 -19.26
C THR A 61 8.17 -15.33 -18.25
N ALA A 62 7.05 -14.70 -18.61
CA ALA A 62 6.45 -13.55 -17.93
C ALA A 62 7.43 -12.37 -17.77
N ALA A 63 8.48 -12.31 -18.59
CA ALA A 63 9.43 -11.22 -18.58
C ALA A 63 8.82 -9.98 -19.24
N VAL A 64 9.16 -8.83 -18.70
CA VAL A 64 8.77 -7.51 -19.22
C VAL A 64 10.04 -6.74 -19.54
N THR A 65 10.12 -6.13 -20.71
CA THR A 65 11.23 -5.24 -21.07
C THR A 65 10.70 -3.85 -21.36
N LEU A 66 11.19 -2.85 -20.62
CA LEU A 66 10.93 -1.44 -20.86
C LEU A 66 12.10 -0.83 -21.62
N SER A 67 11.81 -0.15 -22.72
CA SER A 67 12.78 0.54 -23.57
C SER A 67 12.43 2.03 -23.66
N CYS A 68 13.43 2.89 -23.49
CA CYS A 68 13.31 4.35 -23.64
C CYS A 68 14.58 4.87 -24.32
N GLY A 69 14.49 5.20 -25.61
CA GLY A 69 15.66 5.50 -26.44
C GLY A 69 16.62 4.30 -26.51
N GLU A 70 17.87 4.49 -26.10
CA GLU A 70 18.91 3.44 -26.05
C GLU A 70 18.93 2.66 -24.72
N THR A 71 18.14 3.09 -23.73
CA THR A 71 18.13 2.47 -22.41
C THR A 71 17.06 1.39 -22.34
N THR A 72 17.41 0.23 -21.79
CA THR A 72 16.48 -0.87 -21.52
C THR A 72 16.58 -1.33 -20.08
N VAL A 73 15.44 -1.73 -19.51
CA VAL A 73 15.39 -2.40 -18.20
C VAL A 73 14.45 -3.60 -18.29
N SER A 74 14.90 -4.72 -17.74
CA SER A 74 14.11 -5.94 -17.67
C SER A 74 13.45 -6.09 -16.31
N GLY A 75 12.29 -6.72 -16.29
CA GLY A 75 11.50 -7.01 -15.10
C GLY A 75 10.64 -8.25 -15.31
N ARG A 76 9.75 -8.50 -14.35
CA ARG A 76 8.80 -9.61 -14.41
C ARG A 76 7.42 -9.13 -13.98
N LEU A 77 6.40 -9.54 -14.73
CA LEU A 77 5.00 -9.33 -14.38
C LEU A 77 4.58 -10.37 -13.33
N ASP A 78 3.85 -9.93 -12.32
CA ASP A 78 3.27 -10.84 -11.33
C ASP A 78 2.12 -11.67 -11.91
N LYS A 79 1.70 -12.70 -11.18
CA LYS A 79 0.63 -13.61 -11.65
C LYS A 79 -0.73 -12.92 -11.80
N SER A 80 -0.95 -11.83 -11.07
CA SER A 80 -2.17 -11.01 -11.14
C SER A 80 -2.20 -10.09 -12.36
N GLY A 81 -1.05 -9.81 -12.99
CA GLY A 81 -0.95 -8.82 -14.05
C GLY A 81 -1.13 -7.38 -13.55
N THR A 82 -0.90 -7.14 -12.26
CA THR A 82 -1.11 -5.83 -11.62
C THR A 82 0.18 -5.19 -11.13
N ARG A 83 1.28 -5.96 -11.05
CA ARG A 83 2.58 -5.45 -10.62
C ARG A 83 3.70 -5.93 -11.54
N ILE A 84 4.61 -5.01 -11.88
CA ILE A 84 5.88 -5.32 -12.54
C ILE A 84 7.00 -5.09 -11.53
N ILE A 85 7.87 -6.07 -11.34
CA ILE A 85 9.07 -5.95 -10.51
C ILE A 85 10.29 -5.88 -11.42
N TRP A 86 11.01 -4.77 -11.35
CA TRP A 86 12.17 -4.50 -12.19
C TRP A 86 13.44 -5.10 -11.58
N THR A 87 14.39 -5.48 -12.43
CA THR A 87 15.69 -6.05 -12.02
C THR A 87 16.55 -5.08 -11.20
N ASN A 88 16.28 -3.77 -11.29
CA ASN A 88 16.92 -2.74 -10.48
C ASN A 88 16.23 -2.51 -9.11
N GLY A 89 15.22 -3.31 -8.77
CA GLY A 89 14.49 -3.22 -7.50
C GLY A 89 13.26 -2.28 -7.52
N ALA A 90 13.06 -1.49 -8.58
CA ALA A 90 11.85 -0.68 -8.71
C ALA A 90 10.60 -1.57 -8.94
N SER A 91 9.41 -1.06 -8.63
CA SER A 91 8.17 -1.75 -8.97
C SER A 91 7.12 -0.79 -9.52
N TRP A 92 6.36 -1.24 -10.52
CA TRP A 92 5.21 -0.51 -11.08
C TRP A 92 3.94 -1.24 -10.70
N VAL A 93 2.88 -0.48 -10.41
CA VAL A 93 1.57 -1.02 -10.03
C VAL A 93 0.50 -0.45 -10.95
N ARG A 94 -0.43 -1.27 -11.45
CA ARG A 94 -1.49 -0.82 -12.37
C ARG A 94 -2.42 0.17 -11.65
N ALA A 95 -2.60 1.35 -12.24
CA ALA A 95 -3.51 2.37 -11.74
C ALA A 95 -4.95 1.91 -12.02
N GLY A 96 -5.63 1.52 -10.94
CA GLY A 96 -6.94 0.88 -10.98
C GLY A 96 -7.14 -0.09 -9.82
N ASP A 97 -6.07 -0.72 -9.35
CA ASP A 97 -6.16 -1.76 -8.30
C ASP A 97 -5.46 -1.41 -6.97
N ARG A 98 -4.63 -0.35 -6.91
CA ARG A 98 -4.19 0.34 -5.68
C ARG A 98 -3.27 1.52 -6.04
N GLU A 99 -3.37 2.61 -5.28
CA GLU A 99 -2.35 3.68 -5.27
C GLU A 99 -0.95 3.08 -5.04
N PRO A 100 0.12 3.71 -5.57
CA PRO A 100 1.47 3.23 -5.33
C PRO A 100 1.71 3.17 -3.82
N VAL A 101 1.92 1.96 -3.30
CA VAL A 101 2.30 1.76 -1.90
C VAL A 101 3.75 2.24 -1.76
N PHE A 102 3.92 3.54 -1.49
CA PHE A 102 5.19 4.07 -1.03
C PHE A 102 5.43 3.48 0.36
N GLU A 103 6.47 2.69 0.51
CA GLU A 103 6.91 2.26 1.83
C GLU A 103 7.31 3.51 2.61
N GLN A 104 6.58 3.81 3.68
CA GLN A 104 6.88 4.94 4.56
C GLN A 104 8.06 4.55 5.47
N PRO A 105 9.30 5.04 5.22
CA PRO A 105 10.48 4.59 5.95
C PRO A 105 10.40 4.97 7.43
N ASP A 106 9.89 6.16 7.72
CA ASP A 106 9.70 6.69 9.07
C ASP A 106 8.28 6.44 9.61
N LEU A 107 8.05 6.71 10.91
CA LEU A 107 6.75 6.49 11.54
C LEU A 107 5.68 7.45 11.03
N LEU A 108 6.07 8.71 10.80
CA LEU A 108 5.20 9.74 10.26
C LEU A 108 5.61 10.05 8.82
N SER A 109 4.62 10.33 7.97
CA SER A 109 4.84 10.87 6.62
C SER A 109 5.39 12.30 6.68
N GLU A 110 5.93 12.81 5.56
CA GLU A 110 6.37 14.20 5.46
C GLU A 110 5.24 15.20 5.78
N LYS A 111 4.01 14.89 5.35
CA LYS A 111 2.82 15.70 5.63
C LYS A 111 2.51 15.74 7.13
N GLN A 112 2.51 14.58 7.79
CA GLN A 112 2.31 14.47 9.23
C GLN A 112 3.40 15.19 10.02
N VAL A 113 4.67 15.05 9.62
CA VAL A 113 5.80 15.78 10.21
C VAL A 113 5.57 17.29 10.12
N ASN A 114 5.13 17.80 8.97
CA ASN A 114 4.84 19.22 8.82
C ASN A 114 3.74 19.71 9.77
N ILE A 115 2.66 18.94 9.95
CA ILE A 115 1.59 19.24 10.91
C ILE A 115 2.14 19.28 12.35
N VAL A 116 3.03 18.35 12.70
CA VAL A 116 3.68 18.34 14.02
C VAL A 116 4.56 19.57 14.22
N ILE A 117 5.34 19.95 13.20
CA ILE A 117 6.16 21.17 13.22
C ILE A 117 5.28 22.42 13.42
N ASP A 118 4.18 22.54 12.68
CA ASP A 118 3.23 23.65 12.81
C ASP A 118 2.69 23.77 14.24
N ARG A 119 2.24 22.65 14.82
CA ARG A 119 1.70 22.64 16.19
C ARG A 119 2.74 22.97 17.25
N ILE A 120 3.98 22.52 17.07
CA ILE A 120 5.08 22.86 17.99
C ILE A 120 5.40 24.36 17.87
N ASN A 121 5.45 24.88 16.65
CA ASN A 121 5.71 26.31 16.37
C ASN A 121 4.61 27.20 16.98
N GLU A 122 3.34 26.80 16.88
CA GLU A 122 2.22 27.49 17.56
C GLU A 122 2.34 27.46 19.09
N SER A 123 3.01 26.45 19.66
CA SER A 123 3.10 26.23 21.11
C SER A 123 4.31 26.92 21.76
N ILE A 124 5.46 27.00 21.09
CA ILE A 124 6.71 27.52 21.68
C ILE A 124 6.78 29.05 21.57
N ASN A 125 6.24 29.64 20.49
CA ASN A 125 6.12 31.08 20.24
C ASN A 125 7.31 31.89 20.78
N LEU A 126 8.47 31.75 20.12
CA LEU A 126 9.71 32.41 20.51
C LEU A 126 9.64 33.90 20.17
N TRP A 127 9.37 34.72 21.20
CA TRP A 127 9.19 36.19 21.12
C TRP A 127 10.21 36.99 20.29
N ALA A 128 11.41 36.46 20.05
CA ALA A 128 12.49 37.13 19.32
C ALA A 128 12.70 36.61 17.89
N LEU A 129 11.91 35.64 17.43
CA LEU A 129 12.03 35.03 16.11
C LEU A 129 10.77 35.28 15.28
N THR A 130 10.93 35.33 13.96
CA THR A 130 9.78 35.23 13.05
C THR A 130 9.32 33.78 12.97
N GLU A 131 8.05 33.57 12.63
CA GLU A 131 7.45 32.24 12.46
C GLU A 131 8.28 31.32 11.55
N SER A 132 8.79 31.86 10.44
CA SER A 132 9.67 31.11 9.52
C SER A 132 11.02 30.71 10.14
N MET A 133 11.59 31.56 11.00
CA MET A 133 12.85 31.25 11.69
C MET A 133 12.63 30.21 12.78
N GLU A 134 11.54 30.33 13.54
CA GLU A 134 11.16 29.36 14.56
C GLU A 134 10.89 27.98 13.93
N ARG A 135 10.11 27.92 12.84
CA ARG A 135 9.92 26.69 12.05
C ARG A 135 11.24 26.05 11.64
N SER A 136 12.16 26.84 11.07
CA SER A 136 13.47 26.35 10.62
C SER A 136 14.34 25.79 11.76
N LEU A 137 14.11 26.20 13.01
CA LEU A 137 14.80 25.65 14.18
C LEU A 137 14.12 24.39 14.73
N ILE A 138 12.80 24.27 14.58
CA ILE A 138 12.00 23.12 15.04
C ILE A 138 12.09 21.94 14.07
N GLU A 139 12.18 22.18 12.77
CA GLU A 139 12.12 21.13 11.75
C GLU A 139 13.23 20.07 11.90
N PRO A 140 14.53 20.42 12.03
CA PRO A 140 15.58 19.41 12.16
C PRO A 140 15.42 18.43 13.35
N PRO A 141 15.15 18.88 14.59
CA PRO A 141 14.94 17.94 15.70
C PRO A 141 13.67 17.10 15.53
N VAL A 142 12.60 17.62 14.90
CA VAL A 142 11.40 16.81 14.64
C VAL A 142 11.68 15.70 13.63
N LEU A 143 12.39 16.00 12.53
CA LEU A 143 12.81 15.01 11.55
C LEU A 143 13.72 13.95 12.18
N GLN A 144 14.68 14.37 13.01
CA GLN A 144 15.56 13.45 13.73
C GLN A 144 14.77 12.53 14.66
N VAL A 145 13.81 13.06 15.41
CA VAL A 145 12.93 12.26 16.28
C VAL A 145 12.11 11.28 15.44
N ASN A 146 11.50 11.72 14.34
CA ASN A 146 10.67 10.85 13.48
C ASN A 146 11.44 9.63 12.97
N GLY A 147 12.69 9.81 12.54
CA GLY A 147 13.57 8.72 12.11
C GLY A 147 13.96 7.73 13.21
N MET A 148 13.83 8.12 14.48
CA MET A 148 14.12 7.26 15.64
C MET A 148 12.86 6.66 16.28
N LEU A 149 11.66 7.17 15.95
CA LEU A 149 10.43 6.80 16.65
C LEU A 149 10.11 5.30 16.51
N LYS A 150 10.24 4.71 15.31
CA LYS A 150 9.93 3.28 15.10
C LYS A 150 10.76 2.35 15.97
N ASP A 151 12.05 2.66 16.12
CA ASP A 151 12.98 1.87 16.93
C ASP A 151 12.68 2.05 18.42
N CYS A 152 12.47 3.30 18.85
CA CYS A 152 12.09 3.62 20.23
C CYS A 152 10.78 2.94 20.64
N LEU A 153 9.76 2.94 19.77
CA LEU A 153 8.50 2.26 20.04
C LEU A 153 8.71 0.75 20.18
N GLY A 154 9.53 0.14 19.31
CA GLY A 154 9.86 -1.29 19.41
C GLY A 154 10.52 -1.69 20.74
N GLY A 155 11.15 -0.74 21.46
CA GLY A 155 11.69 -0.97 22.80
C GLY A 155 10.68 -0.83 23.94
N ILE A 156 9.54 -0.18 23.71
CA ILE A 156 8.58 0.20 24.77
C ILE A 156 7.27 -0.59 24.66
N MET A 157 6.79 -0.85 23.44
CA MET A 157 5.53 -1.56 23.21
C MET A 157 5.75 -2.92 22.57
N GLY A 158 4.82 -3.85 22.82
CA GLY A 158 4.82 -5.15 22.16
C GLY A 158 4.60 -5.01 20.65
N ASP A 159 5.09 -5.99 19.89
CA ASP A 159 5.06 -5.99 18.42
C ASP A 159 3.67 -5.78 17.84
N ASP A 160 2.63 -6.31 18.49
CA ASP A 160 1.23 -6.12 18.07
C ASP A 160 0.82 -4.63 18.09
N TRP A 161 1.13 -3.93 19.19
CA TRP A 161 0.80 -2.51 19.33
C TRP A 161 1.63 -1.64 18.39
N LYS A 162 2.90 -2.02 18.17
CA LYS A 162 3.76 -1.37 17.18
C LYS A 162 3.15 -1.51 15.78
N LEU A 163 2.76 -2.72 15.39
CA LEU A 163 2.13 -2.99 14.10
C LEU A 163 0.83 -2.20 13.91
N ALA A 164 -0.02 -2.14 14.94
CA ALA A 164 -1.26 -1.37 14.89
C ALA A 164 -0.97 0.12 14.70
N LEU A 165 -0.01 0.69 15.44
CA LEU A 165 0.35 2.10 15.35
C LEU A 165 0.99 2.45 14.00
N GLU A 166 1.93 1.63 13.52
CA GLU A 166 2.54 1.80 12.20
C GLU A 166 1.49 1.73 11.09
N THR A 167 0.57 0.75 11.17
CA THR A 167 -0.51 0.62 10.19
C THR A 167 -1.47 1.81 10.23
N LEU A 168 -1.79 2.29 11.43
CA LEU A 168 -2.69 3.41 11.62
C LEU A 168 -2.13 4.73 11.07
N LEU A 169 -0.82 4.95 11.20
CA LEU A 169 -0.13 6.18 10.77
C LEU A 169 0.35 6.16 9.32
N ASP A 170 0.38 4.98 8.69
CA ASP A 170 0.82 4.81 7.30
C ASP A 170 -0.20 5.38 6.30
N GLU A 171 0.08 6.59 5.78
CA GLU A 171 -0.78 7.28 4.79
C GLU A 171 -0.90 6.51 3.46
N SER A 172 0.00 5.55 3.18
CA SER A 172 -0.07 4.76 1.94
C SER A 172 -1.14 3.66 1.97
N LYS A 173 -1.70 3.36 3.15
CA LYS A 173 -2.70 2.30 3.33
C LYS A 173 -4.11 2.88 3.38
N PRO A 174 -5.03 2.41 2.53
CA PRO A 174 -6.42 2.85 2.61
C PRO A 174 -7.14 2.27 3.85
N PRO A 175 -8.26 2.88 4.28
CA PRO A 175 -8.98 2.48 5.49
C PRO A 175 -9.43 1.01 5.53
N ASP A 176 -9.80 0.45 4.38
CA ASP A 176 -10.21 -0.95 4.23
C ASP A 176 -9.07 -1.94 4.54
N VAL A 177 -7.81 -1.49 4.46
CA VAL A 177 -6.63 -2.25 4.88
C VAL A 177 -6.28 -1.98 6.34
N LYS A 178 -6.38 -0.72 6.81
CA LYS A 178 -6.04 -0.33 8.18
C LYS A 178 -6.96 -0.96 9.22
N ILE A 179 -8.28 -0.87 9.01
CA ILE A 179 -9.30 -1.33 9.95
C ILE A 179 -9.10 -2.80 10.37
N PRO A 180 -9.03 -3.79 9.47
CA PRO A 180 -8.92 -5.19 9.88
C PRO A 180 -7.63 -5.50 10.64
N ILE A 181 -6.51 -4.83 10.32
CA ILE A 181 -5.23 -5.04 11.00
C ILE A 181 -5.29 -4.49 12.43
N VAL A 182 -5.77 -3.26 12.60
CA VAL A 182 -5.88 -2.62 13.92
C VAL A 182 -6.93 -3.37 14.77
N GLN A 183 -8.04 -3.78 14.16
CA GLN A 183 -9.09 -4.55 14.81
C GLN A 183 -8.60 -5.92 15.29
N ASP A 184 -7.77 -6.63 14.50
CA ASP A 184 -7.17 -7.90 14.94
C ASP A 184 -6.29 -7.70 16.18
N VAL A 185 -5.44 -6.67 16.19
CA VAL A 185 -4.58 -6.35 17.34
C VAL A 185 -5.42 -6.04 18.58
N LEU A 186 -6.42 -5.16 18.47
CA LEU A 186 -7.29 -4.82 19.60
C LEU A 186 -8.11 -6.04 20.05
N GLY A 187 -8.61 -6.84 19.12
CA GLY A 187 -9.34 -8.07 19.42
C GLY A 187 -8.48 -9.04 20.23
N ARG A 188 -7.24 -9.31 19.81
CA ARG A 188 -6.33 -10.22 20.53
C ARG A 188 -5.92 -9.70 21.90
N GLN A 189 -5.73 -8.39 22.05
CA GLN A 189 -5.17 -7.81 23.27
C GLN A 189 -6.23 -7.37 24.29
N LEU A 190 -7.43 -6.95 23.85
CA LEU A 190 -8.41 -6.32 24.72
C LEU A 190 -9.71 -7.10 24.88
N ARG A 191 -10.09 -7.96 23.92
CA ARG A 191 -11.40 -8.63 23.93
C ARG A 191 -11.65 -9.43 25.19
N ASP A 192 -10.85 -10.46 25.43
CA ASP A 192 -11.08 -11.38 26.55
C ASP A 192 -10.92 -10.70 27.92
N PRO A 193 -9.90 -9.84 28.16
CA PRO A 193 -9.81 -9.08 29.39
C PRO A 193 -11.03 -8.16 29.63
N LEU A 194 -11.56 -7.54 28.58
CA LEU A 194 -12.71 -6.65 28.68
C LEU A 194 -14.00 -7.42 28.95
N VAL A 195 -14.21 -8.55 28.26
CA VAL A 195 -15.35 -9.45 28.52
C VAL A 195 -15.31 -9.94 29.96
N GLN A 196 -14.15 -10.42 30.43
CA GLN A 196 -14.00 -10.89 31.81
C GLN A 196 -14.28 -9.77 32.83
N ALA A 197 -13.77 -8.57 32.59
CA ALA A 197 -13.99 -7.42 33.47
C ALA A 197 -15.48 -6.99 33.50
N LEU A 198 -16.18 -7.06 32.37
CA LEU A 198 -17.60 -6.74 32.27
C LEU A 198 -18.47 -7.83 32.91
N ASN A 199 -18.16 -9.10 32.68
CA ASN A 199 -18.88 -10.23 33.26
C ASN A 199 -18.77 -10.26 34.80
N GLY A 200 -17.67 -9.75 35.36
CA GLY A 200 -17.54 -9.59 36.82
C GLY A 200 -18.31 -8.40 37.42
N ARG A 201 -18.91 -7.54 36.58
CA ARG A 201 -19.56 -6.29 37.02
C ARG A 201 -21.03 -6.17 36.61
N ILE A 202 -21.41 -6.82 35.53
CA ILE A 202 -22.77 -6.90 35.01
C ILE A 202 -23.28 -8.27 35.45
N ASP A 203 -24.48 -8.31 36.03
CA ASP A 203 -25.18 -9.54 36.39
C ASP A 203 -26.57 -9.47 35.76
N LEU A 204 -26.89 -10.43 34.90
CA LEU A 204 -28.15 -10.50 34.18
C LEU A 204 -29.04 -11.61 34.76
N PRO A 205 -29.93 -11.30 35.74
CA PRO A 205 -30.63 -12.31 36.56
C PRO A 205 -31.62 -13.22 35.81
N LEU A 206 -31.83 -13.01 34.51
CA LEU A 206 -32.72 -13.80 33.66
C LEU A 206 -31.96 -14.68 32.65
N ILE A 207 -30.64 -14.53 32.57
CA ILE A 207 -29.80 -15.19 31.58
C ILE A 207 -28.77 -16.03 32.35
N GLY A 208 -28.58 -17.30 31.96
CA GLY A 208 -27.55 -18.13 32.59
C GLY A 208 -26.15 -17.64 32.24
N GLU A 209 -25.16 -17.88 33.12
CA GLU A 209 -23.78 -17.40 32.99
C GLU A 209 -23.17 -17.60 31.59
N GLY A 210 -23.38 -18.77 30.97
CA GLY A 210 -22.84 -19.06 29.63
C GLY A 210 -23.47 -18.23 28.50
N LEU A 211 -24.74 -17.83 28.62
CA LEU A 211 -25.39 -16.93 27.66
C LEU A 211 -25.01 -15.47 27.92
N GLU A 212 -24.77 -15.11 29.18
CA GLU A 212 -24.28 -13.78 29.55
C GLU A 212 -22.88 -13.53 28.98
N GLU A 213 -21.96 -14.48 29.14
CA GLU A 213 -20.61 -14.39 28.56
C GLU A 213 -20.66 -14.23 27.03
N GLN A 214 -21.52 -15.00 26.35
CA GLN A 214 -21.70 -14.89 24.89
C GLN A 214 -22.26 -13.53 24.46
N LEU A 215 -23.22 -13.00 25.22
CA LEU A 215 -23.81 -11.68 24.97
C LEU A 215 -22.74 -10.60 25.15
N LEU A 216 -22.02 -10.60 26.27
CA LEU A 216 -20.97 -9.64 26.56
C LEU A 216 -19.84 -9.70 25.55
N THR A 217 -19.44 -10.92 25.14
CA THR A 217 -18.47 -11.13 24.05
C THR A 217 -18.92 -10.46 22.77
N THR A 218 -20.16 -10.69 22.35
CA THR A 218 -20.72 -10.09 21.13
C THR A 218 -20.77 -8.56 21.22
N VAL A 219 -21.14 -8.02 22.39
CA VAL A 219 -21.17 -6.58 22.63
C VAL A 219 -19.77 -5.99 22.56
N VAL A 220 -18.79 -6.60 23.22
CA VAL A 220 -17.39 -6.16 23.19
C VAL A 220 -16.84 -6.17 21.77
N ASP A 221 -17.05 -7.26 21.03
CA ASP A 221 -16.63 -7.37 19.64
C ASP A 221 -17.19 -6.19 18.82
N LYS A 222 -18.50 -5.92 18.90
CA LYS A 222 -19.13 -4.82 18.15
C LYS A 222 -18.68 -3.43 18.60
N VAL A 223 -18.37 -3.25 19.87
CA VAL A 223 -17.83 -1.99 20.40
C VAL A 223 -16.42 -1.75 19.87
N LEU A 224 -15.56 -2.77 19.89
CA LEU A 224 -14.20 -2.68 19.34
C LEU A 224 -14.23 -2.42 17.83
N ASP A 225 -15.06 -3.15 17.08
CA ASP A 225 -15.28 -2.94 15.64
C ASP A 225 -15.63 -1.48 15.34
N SER A 226 -16.56 -0.91 16.11
CA SER A 226 -17.07 0.44 15.94
C SER A 226 -16.03 1.50 16.30
N ILE A 227 -15.29 1.32 17.40
CA ILE A 227 -14.21 2.23 17.82
C ILE A 227 -13.11 2.30 16.78
N VAL A 228 -12.65 1.14 16.29
CA VAL A 228 -11.56 1.08 15.29
C VAL A 228 -12.03 1.73 13.99
N SER A 229 -13.20 1.34 13.49
CA SER A 229 -13.74 1.88 12.23
C SER A 229 -13.92 3.40 12.30
N SER A 230 -14.50 3.90 13.39
CA SER A 230 -14.75 5.34 13.57
C SER A 230 -13.45 6.13 13.73
N SER A 231 -12.46 5.56 14.41
CA SER A 231 -11.16 6.22 14.64
C SER A 231 -10.36 6.32 13.34
N VAL A 232 -10.26 5.22 12.57
CA VAL A 232 -9.56 5.22 11.27
C VAL A 232 -10.24 6.20 10.31
N LEU A 233 -11.57 6.12 10.16
CA LEU A 233 -12.30 7.03 9.27
C LEU A 233 -12.22 8.50 9.73
N GLY A 234 -12.22 8.75 11.04
CA GLY A 234 -12.08 10.09 11.60
C GLY A 234 -10.69 10.68 11.31
N MET A 235 -9.63 9.88 11.43
CA MET A 235 -8.25 10.32 11.15
C MET A 235 -8.09 10.77 9.70
N GLU A 236 -8.65 10.01 8.76
CA GLU A 236 -8.67 10.33 7.31
C GLU A 236 -9.45 11.61 7.01
N GLN A 237 -10.60 11.80 7.66
CA GLN A 237 -11.42 13.00 7.47
C GLN A 237 -10.73 14.27 8.00
N THR A 238 -9.95 14.16 9.07
CA THR A 238 -9.18 15.30 9.60
C THR A 238 -7.94 15.64 8.77
N GLY A 239 -7.59 14.79 7.80
CA GLY A 239 -6.38 14.93 7.00
C GLY A 239 -5.09 14.73 7.81
N PHE A 240 -5.18 14.20 9.02
CA PHE A 240 -4.01 13.84 9.83
C PHE A 240 -3.34 12.56 9.31
N VAL A 241 -4.12 11.66 8.72
CA VAL A 241 -3.64 10.48 7.97
C VAL A 241 -4.34 10.45 6.62
#